data_AF-A0A815UM87-F1
#
_entry.id   AF-A0A815UM87-F1
#
_cell.length_a   1.000
_cell.length_b   1.000
_cell.length_c   1.000
_cell.angle_alpha   90.00
_cell.angle_beta   90.00
_cell.angle_gamma   90.00
#
_symmetry.space_group_name_H-M   'P 1'
#
loop_
_entity.id
_entity.type
_entity.pdbx_description
1 polymer ?
#
loop_
_entity_poly.entity_id
_entity_poly.type
_entity_poly.pdbx_seq_one_letter_code
_entity_poly.pdbx_strand_id
1 'polypeptide(L)'
;MATTLITSAHTNIILSKSAQSNNIFWQVGSSATLGANSSFMGHILAQASITVGATANITGRVYARAAISFAGADIIHLPGIC
;
A
#
# COMPACT_ATOMS: atom_id res chain seq x y z
N MET A 1 7.99 -15.45 -10.84
CA MET A 1 6.74 -14.67 -10.72
C MET A 1 6.69 -14.12 -9.30
N ALA A 2 6.67 -12.81 -9.11
CA ALA A 2 6.49 -12.24 -7.77
C ALA A 2 5.08 -12.62 -7.26
N THR A 3 5.00 -13.11 -6.03
CA THR A 3 3.76 -13.60 -5.44
C THR A 3 3.02 -12.46 -4.72
N THR A 4 2.06 -12.84 -3.88
CA THR A 4 1.21 -11.95 -3.08
C THR A 4 2.04 -11.11 -2.12
N LEU A 5 1.64 -9.86 -1.91
CA LEU A 5 2.13 -9.01 -0.82
C LEU A 5 1.11 -9.04 0.31
N ILE A 6 1.54 -9.35 1.53
CA ILE A 6 0.67 -9.35 2.71
C ILE A 6 1.37 -8.59 3.82
N THR A 7 0.70 -7.61 4.42
CA THR A 7 1.11 -7.04 5.71
C THR A 7 0.15 -7.51 6.79
N SER A 8 0.68 -7.86 7.96
CA SER A 8 -0.16 -8.14 9.14
C SER A 8 -0.78 -6.84 9.66
N ALA A 9 -1.80 -6.97 10.50
CA ALA A 9 -2.33 -5.81 11.23
C ALA A 9 -1.20 -5.11 12.02
N HIS A 10 -1.29 -3.79 12.15
CA HIS A 10 -0.30 -2.94 12.85
C HIS A 10 1.11 -2.92 12.22
N THR A 11 1.25 -3.33 10.95
CA THR A 11 2.53 -3.20 10.23
C THR A 11 2.83 -1.73 9.94
N ASN A 12 4.05 -1.29 10.26
CA ASN A 12 4.53 0.06 9.97
C ASN A 12 5.75 0.01 9.04
N ILE A 13 5.65 0.68 7.89
CA ILE A 13 6.77 0.90 6.98
C ILE A 13 7.39 2.25 7.33
N ILE A 14 8.59 2.23 7.90
CA ILE A 14 9.29 3.44 8.37
C ILE A 14 10.28 3.88 7.30
N LEU A 15 10.09 5.09 6.78
CA LEU A 15 11.10 5.75 5.95
C LEU A 15 12.13 6.41 6.86
N SER A 16 13.40 6.20 6.57
CA SER A 16 14.50 6.79 7.33
C SER A 16 15.40 7.60 6.41
N LYS A 17 16.09 8.59 7.00
CA LYS A 17 16.95 9.53 6.26
C LYS A 17 16.13 10.26 5.18
N SER A 18 16.71 10.48 4.01
CA SER A 18 16.08 11.17 2.86
C SER A 18 15.19 10.25 2.01
N ALA A 19 14.72 9.12 2.55
CA ALA A 19 13.81 8.24 1.81
C ALA A 19 12.44 8.92 1.62
N GLN A 20 11.99 8.99 0.37
CA GLN A 20 10.70 9.58 0.00
C GLN A 20 9.75 8.49 -0.48
N SER A 21 8.49 8.53 -0.03
CA SER A 21 7.45 7.61 -0.46
C SER A 21 7.20 7.65 -1.97
N ASN A 22 7.41 8.81 -2.62
CA ASN A 22 7.35 8.96 -4.08
C ASN A 22 8.32 8.05 -4.85
N ASN A 23 9.42 7.64 -4.21
CA ASN A 23 10.48 6.85 -4.86
C ASN A 23 10.38 5.36 -4.52
N ILE A 24 9.26 4.93 -3.92
CA ILE A 24 9.06 3.54 -3.49
C ILE A 24 7.97 2.91 -4.32
N PHE A 25 8.30 1.79 -4.97
CA PHE A 25 7.39 1.05 -5.84
C PHE A 25 7.30 -0.40 -5.38
N TRP A 26 6.08 -0.85 -5.13
CA TRP A 26 5.73 -2.22 -4.78
C TRP A 26 5.05 -2.87 -5.97
N GLN A 27 5.82 -3.59 -6.79
CA GLN A 27 5.27 -4.39 -7.88
C GLN A 27 4.82 -5.75 -7.34
N VAL A 28 3.52 -6.01 -7.41
CA VAL A 28 2.89 -7.23 -6.86
C VAL A 28 2.35 -8.07 -8.01
N GLY A 29 2.89 -9.27 -8.18
CA GLY A 29 2.57 -10.13 -9.32
C GLY A 29 1.23 -10.88 -9.21
N SER A 30 0.58 -10.80 -8.05
CA SER A 30 -0.82 -11.23 -7.85
C SER A 30 -1.63 -10.11 -7.19
N SER A 31 -2.09 -10.31 -5.96
CA SER A 31 -2.85 -9.35 -5.16
C SER A 31 -2.04 -8.84 -3.97
N ALA A 32 -2.42 -7.68 -3.44
CA ALA A 32 -1.86 -7.16 -2.19
C ALA A 32 -2.93 -7.09 -1.10
N THR A 33 -2.61 -7.51 0.11
CA THR A 33 -3.46 -7.37 1.29
C THR A 33 -2.71 -6.57 2.34
N LEU A 34 -3.25 -5.42 2.72
CA LEU A 34 -2.74 -4.61 3.81
C LEU A 34 -3.54 -4.89 5.07
N GLY A 35 -2.87 -5.22 6.17
CA GLY A 35 -3.51 -5.42 7.46
C GLY A 35 -4.14 -4.15 8.03
N ALA A 36 -5.12 -4.32 8.93
CA ALA A 36 -5.75 -3.21 9.62
C ALA A 36 -4.75 -2.40 10.46
N ASN A 37 -5.02 -1.11 10.70
CA ASN A 37 -4.15 -0.19 11.43
C ASN A 37 -2.69 -0.17 10.92
N SER A 38 -2.47 -0.43 9.63
CA SER A 38 -1.13 -0.42 9.04
C SER A 38 -0.75 0.97 8.52
N SER A 39 0.54 1.31 8.61
CA SER A 39 1.12 2.49 7.95
C SER A 39 1.98 2.03 6.78
N PHE A 40 1.50 2.28 5.56
CA PHE A 40 2.13 1.83 4.31
C PHE A 40 2.73 3.00 3.55
N MET A 41 3.95 2.82 3.02
CA MET A 41 4.69 3.86 2.29
C MET A 41 5.01 3.40 0.88
N GLY A 42 4.64 4.20 -0.12
CA GLY A 42 4.98 3.98 -1.52
C GLY A 42 3.81 3.65 -2.44
N HIS A 43 4.11 3.47 -3.71
CA HIS A 43 3.14 3.16 -4.76
C HIS A 43 2.96 1.66 -4.92
N ILE A 44 1.73 1.17 -4.83
CA ILE A 44 1.40 -0.25 -5.01
C ILE A 44 0.90 -0.46 -6.44
N LEU A 45 1.52 -1.40 -7.16
CA LEU A 45 1.10 -1.84 -8.49
C LEU A 45 0.79 -3.33 -8.44
N ALA A 46 -0.49 -3.69 -8.31
CA ALA A 46 -0.95 -5.06 -8.24
C ALA A 46 -1.51 -5.55 -9.58
N GLN A 47 -1.07 -6.74 -10.00
CA GLN A 47 -1.55 -7.41 -11.21
C GLN A 47 -3.01 -7.89 -11.10
N ALA A 48 -3.54 -8.10 -9.89
CA ALA A 48 -4.94 -8.44 -9.65
C ALA A 48 -5.61 -7.40 -8.74
N SER A 49 -5.85 -7.73 -7.46
CA SER A 49 -6.62 -6.88 -6.55
C SER A 49 -5.77 -6.33 -5.40
N ILE A 50 -6.21 -5.23 -4.79
CA ILE A 50 -5.65 -4.69 -3.56
C ILE A 50 -6.74 -4.63 -2.50
N THR A 51 -6.50 -5.21 -1.32
CA THR A 51 -7.37 -5.12 -0.17
C THR A 51 -6.69 -4.31 0.92
N VAL A 52 -7.33 -3.22 1.34
CA VAL A 52 -6.87 -2.33 2.40
C VAL A 52 -7.68 -2.63 3.66
N GLY A 53 -7.02 -3.18 4.68
CA GLY A 53 -7.63 -3.44 5.98
C GLY A 53 -8.01 -2.15 6.71
N ALA A 54 -9.04 -2.22 7.54
CA ALA A 54 -9.65 -1.05 8.17
C ALA A 54 -8.61 -0.18 8.90
N THR A 55 -8.83 1.13 8.84
CA THR A 55 -7.99 2.17 9.46
C THR A 55 -6.54 2.15 9.01
N ALA A 56 -6.23 1.52 7.86
CA ALA A 56 -4.90 1.59 7.27
C ALA A 56 -4.66 2.97 6.65
N ASN A 57 -3.42 3.45 6.79
CA ASN A 57 -2.95 4.71 6.25
C ASN A 57 -1.88 4.46 5.21
N ILE A 58 -2.12 4.89 3.97
CA ILE A 58 -1.21 4.70 2.84
C ILE A 58 -0.69 6.07 2.42
N THR A 59 0.62 6.29 2.50
CA THR A 59 1.27 7.44 1.86
C THR A 59 1.85 7.00 0.52
N GLY A 60 1.13 7.27 -0.56
CA GLY A 60 1.49 6.78 -1.88
C GLY A 60 0.34 6.80 -2.89
N ARG A 61 0.38 5.84 -3.84
CA ARG A 61 -0.68 5.64 -4.84
C ARG A 61 -1.00 4.16 -4.94
N VAL A 62 -2.25 3.83 -5.21
CA VAL A 62 -2.75 2.45 -5.22
C VAL A 62 -3.28 2.14 -6.61
N TYR A 63 -2.65 1.19 -7.31
CA TYR A 63 -3.01 0.75 -8.64
C TYR A 63 -3.26 -0.75 -8.65
N ALA A 64 -4.46 -1.15 -9.06
CA ALA A 64 -4.84 -2.54 -9.23
C ALA A 64 -5.45 -2.74 -10.62
N ARG A 65 -5.17 -3.87 -11.27
CA ARG A 65 -5.78 -4.20 -12.57
C ARG A 65 -7.20 -4.75 -12.47
N ALA A 66 -7.59 -5.27 -11.30
CA ALA A 66 -8.93 -5.79 -11.05
C ALA A 66 -9.73 -4.85 -10.15
N ALA A 67 -9.49 -4.88 -8.84
CA ALA A 67 -10.26 -4.09 -7.88
C ALA A 67 -9.40 -3.58 -6.72
N ILE A 68 -9.82 -2.46 -6.13
CA ILE A 68 -9.31 -1.95 -4.86
C ILE A 68 -10.48 -1.97 -3.87
N SER A 69 -10.29 -2.60 -2.72
CA SER A 69 -11.30 -2.70 -1.67
C SER A 69 -10.80 -2.08 -0.37
N PHE A 70 -11.65 -1.28 0.26
CA PHE A 70 -11.40 -0.60 1.53
C PHE A 70 -12.33 -1.20 2.59
N ALA A 71 -11.76 -1.66 3.70
CA ALA A 71 -12.50 -2.36 4.74
C ALA A 71 -13.07 -1.41 5.83
N GLY A 72 -12.73 -0.11 5.80
CA GLY A 72 -13.28 0.84 6.77
C GLY A 72 -12.85 2.30 6.53
N ALA A 73 -12.51 3.00 7.61
CA ALA A 73 -12.05 4.39 7.60
C ALA A 73 -10.57 4.50 7.15
N ASP A 74 -10.31 4.03 5.94
CA ASP A 74 -8.97 3.98 5.35
C ASP A 74 -8.59 5.33 4.74
N ILE A 75 -7.31 5.67 4.73
CA ILE A 75 -6.81 6.96 4.21
C ILE A 75 -5.69 6.70 3.20
N ILE A 76 -5.82 7.28 2.01
CA ILE A 76 -4.74 7.38 1.03
C ILE A 76 -4.26 8.83 0.97
N HIS A 77 -3.06 9.08 1.49
CA HIS A 77 -2.37 10.35 1.35
C HIS A 77 -1.54 10.35 0.07
N LEU A 78 -1.89 11.24 -0.87
CA LEU A 78 -1.06 11.46 -2.04
C LEU A 78 0.25 12.11 -1.60
N PRO A 79 1.41 11.53 -1.95
CA PRO A 79 2.69 12.17 -1.66
C PRO A 79 2.78 13.53 -2.38
N GLY A 80 3.42 14.51 -1.73
CA GLY A 80 3.60 15.86 -2.27
C GLY A 80 4.25 15.86 -3.65
N ILE A 81 4.09 16.97 -4.38
CA ILE A 81 4.80 17.17 -5.66
C ILE A 81 6.31 17.03 -5.42
N CYS A 82 6.95 16.17 -6.20
CA CYS A 82 8.41 16.02 -6.20
C CYS A 82 9.09 17.31 -6.64
#